data_AF-A0A660WSS5-F1
#
_entry.id   AF-A0A660WSS5-F1
#
_cell.length_a   1.000
_cell.length_b   1.000
_cell.length_c   1.000
_cell.angle_alpha   90.00
_cell.angle_beta   90.00
_cell.angle_gamma   90.00
#
_symmetry.space_group_name_H-M   'P 1'
#
loop_
_entity.id
_entity.type
_entity.pdbx_description
1 polymer ?
#
loop_
_entity_poly.entity_id
_entity_poly.type
_entity_poly.pdbx_seq_one_letter_code
_entity_poly.pdbx_strand_id
1 'polypeptide(L)' 'MPNIIANKKVVEEFIQRKATPSNLAKYTLEVIRNPSKYKEIKENLKKIKERLKPYHSLENTALFIGRELGL' A
#
# COMPACT_ATOMS: atom_id res chain seq x y z
N MET A 1 1.45 0.46 -4.61
CA MET A 1 0.33 1.38 -4.92
C MET A 1 -0.47 1.85 -3.71
N PRO A 2 -0.78 1.00 -2.69
CA PRO A 2 -1.42 1.47 -1.45
C PRO A 2 -0.70 2.67 -0.81
N ASN A 3 0.63 2.70 -0.86
CA ASN A 3 1.42 3.80 -0.29
C ASN A 3 1.25 5.12 -1.07
N ILE A 4 1.16 5.03 -2.40
CA ILE A 4 0.98 6.19 -3.30
C ILE A 4 -0.39 6.82 -3.04
N ILE A 5 -1.46 6.02 -3.02
CA ILE A 5 -2.84 6.50 -2.75
C ILE A 5 -2.97 7.08 -1.34
N ALA A 6 -2.21 6.54 -0.38
CA ALA A 6 -2.20 7.04 0.99
C ALA A 6 -1.32 8.28 1.19
N ASN A 7 -0.47 8.61 0.21
CA ASN A 7 0.63 9.58 0.33
C ASN A 7 1.50 9.36 1.60
N LYS A 8 1.70 8.09 1.98
CA LYS A 8 2.56 7.66 3.09
C LYS A 8 2.86 6.18 2.98
N LYS A 9 3.91 5.72 3.66
CA LYS A 9 4.19 4.29 3.76
C LYS A 9 3.18 3.60 4.67
N VAL A 10 2.30 2.78 4.09
CA VAL A 10 1.30 1.95 4.78
C VAL A 10 1.75 0.50 4.88
N VAL A 11 2.37 -0.02 3.83
CA VAL A 11 2.98 -1.36 3.79
C VAL A 11 4.35 -1.29 3.17
N GLU A 12 5.22 -2.24 3.49
CA GLU A 12 6.45 -2.43 2.72
C GLU A 12 6.10 -3.04 1.35
N GLU A 13 6.50 -2.38 0.26
CA GLU A 13 6.15 -2.76 -1.12
C GLU A 13 7.27 -3.54 -1.84
N PHE A 14 8.39 -3.82 -1.16
CA PHE A 14 9.51 -4.68 -1.62
C PHE A 14 9.90 -4.53 -3.10
N ILE A 15 9.95 -3.30 -3.60
CA ILE A 15 10.15 -3.02 -5.04
C ILE A 15 11.46 -3.61 -5.56
N GLN A 16 11.38 -4.27 -6.72
CA GLN A 16 12.51 -4.85 -7.47
C GLN A 16 13.38 -5.80 -6.61
N ARG A 17 14.65 -5.45 -6.40
CA ARG A 17 15.65 -6.29 -5.70
C ARG A 17 15.33 -6.50 -4.22
N LYS A 18 14.32 -5.81 -3.67
CA LYS A 18 13.90 -5.97 -2.28
C LYS A 18 12.94 -7.14 -2.06
N ALA A 19 12.30 -7.68 -3.11
CA ALA A 19 11.39 -8.84 -3.04
C ALA A 19 12.16 -10.18 -2.91
N THR A 20 13.11 -10.26 -1.98
CA THR A 20 13.83 -11.51 -1.70
C THR A 20 13.04 -12.40 -0.75
N PRO A 21 13.21 -13.72 -0.81
CA PRO A 21 12.53 -14.65 0.11
C PRO A 21 12.74 -14.28 1.59
N SER A 22 13.98 -13.96 1.98
CA SER A 22 14.31 -13.59 3.35
C SER A 22 13.60 -12.32 3.82
N ASN A 23 13.50 -11.30 2.96
CA ASN A 23 12.81 -10.05 3.29
C ASN A 23 11.30 -10.26 3.46
N LEU A 24 10.69 -11.01 2.53
CA LEU A 24 9.27 -11.33 2.58
C LEU A 24 8.93 -12.15 3.82
N ALA A 25 9.71 -13.19 4.11
CA ALA A 25 9.51 -14.05 5.28
C ALA A 25 9.65 -13.26 6.59
N LYS A 26 10.71 -12.47 6.71
CA LYS A 26 10.96 -11.63 7.90
C LYS A 26 9.80 -10.66 8.15
N TYR A 27 9.36 -9.95 7.12
CA TYR A 27 8.29 -8.96 7.26
C TYR A 27 6.93 -9.61 7.52
N THR A 28 6.64 -10.74 6.86
CA THR A 28 5.42 -11.50 7.10
C THR A 28 5.34 -11.96 8.56
N LEU A 29 6.43 -12.53 9.08
CA LEU A 29 6.51 -12.93 10.49
C LEU A 29 6.38 -11.74 11.43
N GLU A 30 7.00 -10.61 11.12
CA GLU A 30 6.86 -9.38 11.91
C GLU A 30 5.41 -8.89 11.99
N VAL A 31 4.70 -8.87 10.84
CA VAL A 31 3.30 -8.44 10.78
C VAL A 31 2.39 -9.40 11.55
N ILE A 32 2.59 -10.72 11.39
CA ILE A 32 1.77 -11.73 12.08
C ILE A 32 2.00 -11.68 13.60
N ARG A 33 3.26 -11.52 14.04
CA ARG A 33 3.63 -11.53 15.46
C ARG A 33 3.37 -10.22 16.18
N ASN A 34 3.06 -9.14 15.46
CA ASN A 34 2.76 -7.84 16.03
C ASN A 34 1.30 -7.43 15.75
N PRO A 35 0.36 -7.74 16.66
CA PRO A 35 -1.06 -7.42 16.48
C PRO A 35 -1.35 -5.93 16.26
N SER A 36 -0.56 -5.05 16.88
CA SER A 36 -0.69 -3.60 16.72
C SER A 36 -0.34 -3.18 15.29
N LYS A 37 0.77 -3.68 14.75
CA LYS A 37 1.20 -3.42 13.37
C LYS A 37 0.18 -3.97 12.37
N TYR A 38 -0.31 -5.18 12.59
CA TYR A 38 -1.36 -5.77 11.74
C TYR A 38 -2.64 -4.91 11.73
N LYS A 39 -3.10 -4.49 12.90
CA LYS A 39 -4.30 -3.64 13.03
C LYS A 39 -4.10 -2.29 12.33
N GLU A 40 -2.95 -1.66 12.49
CA GLU A 40 -2.63 -0.40 11.82
C GLU A 40 -2.66 -0.55 10.29
N ILE A 41 -1.99 -1.58 9.75
CA ILE A 41 -2.00 -1.87 8.31
C ILE A 41 -3.43 -2.08 7.81
N LYS A 42 -4.23 -2.88 8.53
CA LYS A 42 -5.62 -3.18 8.18
C LYS A 42 -6.49 -1.92 8.12
N GLU A 43 -6.40 -1.06 9.13
CA GLU A 43 -7.18 0.19 9.18
C GLU A 43 -6.76 1.19 8.09
N ASN A 44 -5.45 1.32 7.81
CA ASN A 44 -4.97 2.16 6.72
C ASN A 44 -5.45 1.65 5.36
N LEU A 45 -5.40 0.33 5.11
CA LEU A 45 -5.90 -0.27 3.87
C LEU A 45 -7.41 -0.10 3.71
N LYS A 46 -8.19 -0.16 4.80
CA LYS A 46 -9.62 0.14 4.77
C LYS A 46 -9.89 1.58 4.33
N LYS A 47 -9.14 2.56 4.84
CA LYS A 47 -9.24 3.97 4.43
C LYS A 47 -8.88 4.17 2.95
N ILE A 48 -7.83 3.49 2.48
CA ILE A 48 -7.44 3.52 1.06
C ILE A 48 -8.57 2.98 0.18
N LYS A 49 -9.20 1.87 0.59
CA LYS A 49 -10.34 1.29 -0.14
C LYS A 49 -11.51 2.27 -0.29
N GLU A 50 -11.80 3.06 0.74
CA GLU A 50 -12.88 4.07 0.65
C GLU A 50 -12.51 5.25 -0.26
N ARG A 51 -11.23 5.67 -0.30
CA ARG A 51 -10.76 6.70 -1.26
C ARG A 51 -10.88 6.27 -2.72
N LEU A 52 -10.99 4.98 -2.99
CA LEU A 52 -11.07 4.41 -4.34
C LEU A 52 -12.52 4.23 -4.86
N LYS A 53 -13.56 4.62 -4.10
CA LYS A 53 -14.98 4.54 -4.54
C LYS A 53 -15.55 5.93 -4.92
N PRO A 54 -16.51 6.06 -5.87
CA PRO A 54 -17.14 5.05 -6.75
C PRO A 54 -16.94 5.30 -8.28
N TYR A 55 -16.98 4.22 -9.09
CA TYR A 55 -16.85 4.11 -10.57
C TYR A 55 -15.70 4.93 -11.24
N HIS A 56 -15.04 4.38 -12.26
CA HIS A 56 -13.79 4.95 -12.82
C HIS A 56 -12.59 4.94 -11.85
N SER A 57 -12.56 4.04 -10.87
CA SER A 57 -11.45 3.95 -9.90
C SER A 57 -10.09 3.78 -10.58
N LEU A 58 -10.01 3.07 -11.71
CA LEU A 58 -8.80 2.95 -12.52
C LEU A 58 -8.42 4.26 -13.23
N GLU A 59 -9.36 4.96 -13.87
CA GLU A 59 -9.10 6.25 -14.54
C GLU A 59 -8.76 7.35 -13.53
N ASN A 60 -9.46 7.40 -12.40
CA ASN A 60 -9.16 8.32 -11.30
C ASN A 60 -7.81 8.02 -10.67
N THR A 61 -7.45 6.74 -10.53
CA THR A 61 -6.11 6.34 -10.07
C THR A 61 -5.05 6.69 -11.11
N ALA A 62 -5.31 6.49 -12.41
CA ALA A 62 -4.39 6.85 -13.48
C ALA A 62 -4.18 8.38 -13.56
N LEU A 63 -5.25 9.18 -13.47
CA LEU A 63 -5.20 10.64 -13.39
C LEU A 63 -4.43 11.12 -12.15
N PHE A 64 -4.66 10.48 -11.01
CA PHE A 64 -3.94 10.77 -9.77
C PHE A 64 -2.44 10.48 -9.94
N ILE A 65 -2.09 9.31 -10.47
CA ILE A 65 -0.69 8.94 -10.73
C ILE A 65 -0.06 9.90 -11.75
N GLY A 66 -0.76 10.27 -12.83
CA GLY A 66 -0.29 11.24 -13.81
C GLY A 66 0.05 12.59 -13.17
N ARG A 67 -0.83 13.13 -12.31
CA ARG A 67 -0.55 14.37 -11.57
C ARG A 67 0.67 14.25 -10.65
N GLU A 68 0.76 13.18 -9.87
CA GLU A 68 1.87 12.99 -8.91
C GLU A 68 3.21 12.76 -9.62
N LEU A 69 3.19 12.23 -10.85
CA LEU A 69 4.38 11.98 -11.66
C LEU A 69 4.68 13.08 -12.70
N GLY A 70 3.82 14.09 -12.83
CA GLY A 70 3.98 15.17 -13.80
C GLY A 70 3.82 14.75 -15.27
N LEU A 71 2.96 13.75 -15.53
CA LEU A 71 2.66 13.19 -16.86
C LEU A 71 1.35 13.73 -17.44
#